data_AF-A0A518DSJ2-F1
#
_entry.id   AF-A0A518DSJ2-F1
#
_cell.length_a   1.000
_cell.length_b   1.000
_cell.length_c   1.000
_cell.angle_alpha   90.00
_cell.angle_beta   90.00
_cell.angle_gamma   90.00
#
_symmetry.space_group_name_H-M   'P 1'
#
loop_
_entity.id
_entity.type
_entity.pdbx_description
1 polymer ?
#
loop_
_entity_poly.entity_id
_entity_poly.type
_entity_poly.pdbx_seq_one_letter_code
_entity_poly.pdbx_strand_id
1 'polypeptide(L)'
;MKLRDRLLPIVETFRGVFMLTLTIDPKLFPSPAAALDHIRRKHAIGEFVKALRKEGCLHSRRYFCAIEWQKNGMPHFHLLLDASRIDIHTARRLWNRFYPTSAPPIEESDAGFGWVKYSAAKTADKMKAAKYVCKYLIKHPDEGFPDWVLDSENNIVRYYKSHGLWGETAGPQLGQEAEEPGPHDPACECESCQKESSSKENKPQQQRRTIRDRLSSCGQGSVIFEVTPHFIGDDEVRFLENLSIPFHEVQRRLGIPEGQRRVRISRSKLAELRCVHFGKESP
;
A
#
# COMPACT_ATOMS: atom_id res chain seq x y z
N MET A 1 -0.05 -1.44 -16.09
CA MET A 1 1.37 -1.05 -16.05
C MET A 1 2.03 -1.66 -14.81
N LYS A 2 3.15 -2.37 -14.94
CA LYS A 2 3.82 -3.00 -13.77
C LYS A 2 4.55 -1.91 -12.97
N LEU A 3 4.48 -1.96 -11.64
CA LEU A 3 5.08 -0.95 -10.75
C LEU A 3 6.58 -0.72 -11.02
N ARG A 4 7.30 -1.78 -11.38
CA ARG A 4 8.71 -1.71 -11.79
C ARG A 4 8.91 -0.77 -12.98
N ASP A 5 8.07 -0.89 -14.01
CA ASP A 5 8.21 -0.11 -15.24
C ASP A 5 7.92 1.38 -14.99
N ARG A 6 7.16 1.71 -13.93
CA ARG A 6 7.00 3.09 -13.45
C ARG A 6 8.21 3.58 -12.67
N LEU A 7 8.83 2.74 -11.84
CA LEU A 7 9.91 3.13 -10.93
C LEU A 7 11.23 3.36 -11.65
N LEU A 8 11.55 2.54 -12.65
CA LEU A 8 12.84 2.59 -13.34
C LEU A 8 13.17 3.98 -13.91
N PRO A 9 12.30 4.63 -14.72
CA PRO A 9 12.60 5.95 -15.28
C PRO A 9 12.85 7.02 -14.21
N ILE A 10 12.19 6.91 -13.04
CA ILE A 10 12.36 7.89 -11.97
C ILE A 10 13.70 7.71 -11.27
N VAL A 11 14.10 6.47 -11.01
CA VAL A 11 15.38 6.20 -10.33
C VAL A 11 16.56 6.58 -11.22
N GLU A 12 16.43 6.50 -12.54
CA GLU A 12 17.44 7.01 -13.48
C GLU A 12 17.74 8.50 -13.26
N THR A 13 16.72 9.29 -12.92
CA THR A 13 16.83 10.73 -12.62
C THR A 13 17.37 11.04 -11.22
N PHE A 14 17.70 10.05 -10.39
CA PHE A 14 18.34 10.30 -9.09
C PHE A 14 19.78 10.74 -9.31
N ARG A 15 20.29 11.71 -8.54
CA ARG A 15 21.70 12.13 -8.62
C ARG A 15 22.63 11.06 -8.06
N GLY A 16 22.18 10.38 -7.00
CA GLY A 16 22.83 9.20 -6.44
C GLY A 16 21.78 8.21 -5.97
N VAL A 17 22.09 6.92 -5.95
CA VAL A 17 21.17 5.91 -5.44
C VAL A 17 21.76 5.25 -4.22
N PHE A 18 21.09 5.45 -3.08
CA PHE A 18 21.48 4.86 -1.81
C PHE A 18 20.34 3.97 -1.30
N MET A 19 20.68 2.76 -0.90
CA MET A 19 19.70 1.81 -0.37
C MET A 19 19.93 1.58 1.12
N LEU A 20 18.89 1.87 1.90
CA LEU A 20 18.83 1.59 3.33
C LEU A 20 17.88 0.43 3.60
N THR A 21 18.25 -0.34 4.60
CA THR A 21 17.46 -1.44 5.12
C THR A 21 17.22 -1.17 6.61
N LEU A 22 15.96 -1.06 7.01
CA LEU A 22 15.54 -0.73 8.37
C LEU A 22 14.78 -1.93 8.98
N THR A 23 15.22 -2.41 10.14
CA THR A 23 14.50 -3.41 10.94
C THR A 23 13.92 -2.76 12.19
N ILE A 24 13.08 -3.52 12.88
CA ILE A 24 12.56 -3.18 14.21
C ILE A 24 12.99 -4.28 15.19
N ASP A 25 13.38 -3.91 16.41
CA ASP A 25 13.62 -4.90 17.47
C ASP A 25 12.28 -5.55 17.90
N PRO A 26 12.12 -6.87 17.75
CA PRO A 26 10.89 -7.57 18.14
C PRO A 26 10.54 -7.41 19.62
N LYS A 27 11.53 -7.20 20.50
CA LYS A 27 11.32 -7.07 21.95
C LYS A 27 10.54 -5.81 22.35
N LEU A 28 10.45 -4.82 21.46
CA LEU A 28 9.78 -3.55 21.73
C LEU A 28 8.26 -3.62 21.56
N PHE A 29 7.74 -4.70 20.99
CA PHE A 29 6.33 -4.81 20.62
C PHE A 29 5.75 -6.17 21.04
N PRO A 30 4.47 -6.20 21.47
CA PRO A 30 3.80 -7.46 21.82
C PRO A 30 3.57 -8.36 20.60
N SER A 31 3.56 -7.80 19.38
CA SER A 31 3.41 -8.55 18.14
C SER A 31 4.00 -7.80 16.94
N PRO A 32 4.31 -8.51 15.83
CA PRO A 32 4.71 -7.88 14.58
C PRO A 32 3.67 -6.90 14.00
N ALA A 33 2.38 -7.20 14.17
CA ALA A 33 1.29 -6.33 13.77
C ALA A 33 1.34 -4.98 14.52
N ALA A 34 1.55 -5.03 15.84
CA ALA A 34 1.70 -3.83 16.66
C ALA A 34 2.93 -2.98 16.25
N ALA A 35 4.02 -3.64 15.84
CA ALA A 35 5.20 -2.96 15.33
C ALA A 35 4.90 -2.21 14.00
N LEU A 36 4.19 -2.85 13.06
CA LEU A 36 3.80 -2.20 11.80
C LEU A 36 2.81 -1.05 12.03
N ASP A 37 1.86 -1.22 12.94
CA ASP A 37 0.90 -0.18 13.30
C ASP A 37 1.59 1.03 13.94
N HIS A 38 2.60 0.80 14.79
CA HIS A 38 3.43 1.88 15.32
C HIS A 38 4.12 2.68 14.22
N ILE A 39 4.76 2.00 13.25
CA ILE A 39 5.39 2.65 12.09
C ILE A 39 4.38 3.49 11.31
N ARG A 40 3.17 2.98 11.08
CA ARG A 40 2.11 3.67 10.35
C ARG A 40 1.63 4.91 11.09
N ARG A 41 1.25 4.77 12.37
CA ARG A 41 0.74 5.88 13.20
C ARG A 41 1.75 7.02 13.34
N LYS A 42 3.03 6.69 13.46
CA LYS A 42 4.11 7.69 13.57
C LYS A 42 4.59 8.21 12.23
N HIS A 43 4.05 7.73 11.12
CA HIS A 43 4.56 7.99 9.77
C HIS A 43 6.08 7.80 9.66
N ALA A 44 6.61 6.78 10.35
CA ALA A 44 8.02 6.72 10.71
C ALA A 44 8.96 6.74 9.50
N ILE A 45 8.59 6.08 8.40
CA ILE A 45 9.38 6.11 7.16
C ILE A 45 9.44 7.52 6.55
N GLY A 46 8.30 8.22 6.50
CA GLY A 46 8.23 9.57 5.94
C GLY A 46 8.99 10.58 6.79
N GLU A 47 8.79 10.55 8.11
CA GLU A 47 9.50 11.43 9.04
C GLU A 47 11.00 11.12 9.14
N PHE A 48 11.39 9.84 9.02
CA PHE A 48 12.79 9.44 8.90
C PHE A 48 13.47 10.06 7.67
N VAL A 49 12.85 9.93 6.49
CA VAL A 49 13.36 10.50 5.24
C VAL A 49 13.41 12.03 5.29
N LYS A 50 12.39 12.66 5.88
CA LYS A 50 12.36 14.12 6.11
C LYS A 50 13.49 14.56 7.03
N ALA A 51 13.79 13.79 8.08
CA ALA A 51 14.91 14.09 8.98
C ALA A 51 16.26 13.94 8.28
N LEU A 52 16.47 12.88 7.48
CA LEU A 52 17.67 12.73 6.65
C LEU A 52 17.88 13.92 5.71
N ARG A 53 16.79 14.42 5.10
CA ARG A 53 16.85 15.62 4.25
C ARG A 53 17.28 16.86 5.04
N LYS A 54 16.73 17.06 6.25
CA LYS A 54 17.08 18.19 7.12
C LYS A 54 18.57 18.16 7.53
N GLU A 55 19.14 16.97 7.66
CA GLU A 55 20.58 16.76 7.93
C GLU A 55 21.45 16.85 6.66
N GLY A 56 20.91 17.31 5.52
CA GLY A 56 21.66 17.47 4.27
C GLY A 56 22.07 16.17 3.58
N CYS A 57 21.52 15.02 3.99
CA CYS A 57 21.95 13.70 3.48
C CYS A 57 21.36 13.34 2.11
N LEU A 58 20.32 14.04 1.64
CA LEU A 58 19.55 13.69 0.44
C LEU A 58 19.60 14.78 -0.63
N HIS A 59 19.72 14.38 -1.91
CA HIS A 59 19.69 15.28 -3.07
C HIS A 59 18.26 15.70 -3.45
N SER A 60 17.24 14.92 -3.07
CA SER A 60 15.84 15.29 -3.28
C SER A 60 14.93 14.70 -2.20
N ARG A 61 13.64 15.11 -2.20
CA ARG A 61 12.61 14.55 -1.32
C ARG A 61 12.08 13.19 -1.77
N ARG A 62 12.57 12.68 -2.91
CA ARG A 62 12.01 11.49 -3.56
C ARG A 62 12.53 10.24 -2.89
N TYR A 63 11.61 9.34 -2.54
CA TYR A 63 11.97 8.02 -2.04
C TYR A 63 10.94 6.98 -2.44
N PHE A 64 11.38 5.73 -2.48
CA PHE A 64 10.54 4.55 -2.57
C PHE A 64 10.93 3.58 -1.47
N CYS A 65 9.97 2.93 -0.82
CA CYS A 65 10.23 1.99 0.26
C CYS A 65 9.41 0.72 0.05
N ALA A 66 10.04 -0.44 -0.07
CA ALA A 66 9.35 -1.73 -0.10
C ALA A 66 9.30 -2.33 1.30
N ILE A 67 8.20 -3.02 1.64
CA ILE A 67 8.09 -3.78 2.87
C ILE A 67 8.22 -5.28 2.60
N GLU A 68 9.11 -5.93 3.34
CA GLU A 68 9.37 -7.37 3.39
C GLU A 68 9.10 -7.88 4.81
N TRP A 69 8.70 -9.16 4.93
CA TRP A 69 8.53 -9.82 6.22
C TRP A 69 9.71 -10.74 6.51
N GLN A 70 10.29 -10.60 7.70
CA GLN A 70 11.29 -11.50 8.21
C GLN A 70 10.67 -12.85 8.58
N LYS A 71 11.50 -13.87 8.84
CA LYS A 71 11.04 -15.22 9.23
C LYS A 71 10.15 -15.20 10.48
N ASN A 72 10.43 -14.32 11.43
CA ASN A 72 9.61 -14.12 12.64
C ASN A 72 8.35 -13.24 12.39
N GLY A 73 8.03 -12.94 11.14
CA GLY A 73 6.91 -12.09 10.75
C GLY A 73 7.12 -10.59 10.94
N MET A 74 8.26 -10.14 11.45
CA MET A 74 8.53 -8.72 11.70
C MET A 74 8.67 -7.90 10.42
N PRO A 75 8.19 -6.64 10.43
CA PRO A 75 8.35 -5.73 9.32
C PRO A 75 9.81 -5.33 9.07
N HIS A 76 10.20 -5.37 7.80
CA HIS A 76 11.51 -4.99 7.29
C HIS A 76 11.36 -4.05 6.10
N PHE A 77 12.06 -2.91 6.12
CA PHE A 77 11.85 -1.85 5.14
C PHE A 77 13.10 -1.66 4.27
N HIS A 78 12.93 -1.70 2.96
CA HIS A 78 13.98 -1.44 1.97
C HIS A 78 13.72 -0.11 1.28
N LEU A 79 14.48 0.91 1.66
CA LEU A 79 14.36 2.27 1.17
C LEU A 79 15.34 2.52 0.04
N LEU A 80 14.85 3.10 -1.04
CA LEU A 80 15.60 3.65 -2.15
C LEU A 80 15.57 5.17 -2.06
N LEU A 81 16.73 5.79 -1.93
CA LEU A 81 16.91 7.20 -1.66
C LEU A 81 17.78 7.86 -2.73
N ASP A 82 17.45 9.11 -3.07
CA ASP A 82 18.25 9.98 -3.92
C ASP A 82 19.39 10.59 -3.09
N ALA A 83 20.47 9.85 -2.90
CA ALA A 83 21.62 10.21 -2.05
C ALA A 83 22.91 9.57 -2.55
N SER A 84 24.04 10.20 -2.30
CA SER A 84 25.37 9.62 -2.62
C SER A 84 25.97 8.87 -1.43
N ARG A 85 25.73 9.35 -0.21
CA ARG A 85 26.23 8.75 1.02
C ARG A 85 25.32 9.17 2.16
N ILE A 86 25.07 8.25 3.08
CA ILE A 86 24.43 8.53 4.36
C ILE A 86 25.33 7.93 5.44
N ASP A 87 25.73 8.74 6.41
CA ASP A 87 26.47 8.24 7.57
C ASP A 87 25.58 7.30 8.41
N ILE A 88 26.13 6.15 8.80
CA ILE A 88 25.34 5.10 9.44
C ILE A 88 24.92 5.50 10.86
N HIS A 89 25.76 6.22 11.60
CA HIS A 89 25.43 6.69 12.95
C HIS A 89 24.30 7.73 12.90
N THR A 90 24.35 8.61 11.90
CA THR A 90 23.27 9.58 11.61
C THR A 90 21.96 8.86 11.30
N ALA A 91 21.98 7.86 10.40
CA ALA A 91 20.77 7.10 10.09
C ALA A 91 20.22 6.33 11.31
N ARG A 92 21.09 5.71 12.12
CA ARG A 92 20.68 5.01 13.36
C ARG A 92 20.07 5.95 14.38
N ARG A 93 20.74 7.06 14.67
CA ARG A 93 20.23 8.11 15.59
C ARG A 93 18.85 8.60 15.16
N LEU A 94 18.65 8.87 13.87
CA LEU A 94 17.36 9.31 13.34
C LEU A 94 16.30 8.21 13.43
N TRP A 95 16.67 6.95 13.20
CA TRP A 95 15.74 5.82 13.31
C TRP A 95 15.30 5.57 14.76
N ASN A 96 16.21 5.76 15.72
CA ASN A 96 15.92 5.63 17.15
C ASN A 96 14.94 6.68 17.68
N ARG A 97 14.60 7.74 16.93
CA ARG A 97 13.54 8.69 17.31
C ARG A 97 12.15 8.06 17.37
N PHE A 98 11.97 6.91 16.75
CA PHE A 98 10.70 6.17 16.76
C PHE A 98 10.62 5.11 17.86
N TYR A 99 11.60 5.09 18.77
CA TYR A 99 11.59 4.24 19.95
C TYR A 99 10.30 4.43 20.76
N PRO A 100 9.55 3.37 21.11
CA PRO A 100 8.32 3.50 21.89
C PRO A 100 8.60 4.10 23.27
N THR A 101 7.79 5.07 23.69
CA THR A 101 7.90 5.69 25.03
C THR A 101 7.61 4.71 26.16
N SER A 102 6.92 3.60 25.87
CA SER A 102 6.63 2.52 26.81
C SER A 102 7.73 1.48 26.94
N ALA A 103 8.75 1.52 26.07
CA ALA A 103 9.85 0.57 26.12
C ALA A 103 10.92 1.01 27.15
N PRO A 104 11.72 0.07 27.69
CA PRO A 104 12.79 0.39 28.64
C PRO A 104 13.79 1.41 28.07
N PRO A 105 14.57 2.13 28.89
CA PRO A 105 15.64 3.00 28.39
C PRO A 105 16.60 2.25 27.45
N ILE A 106 17.10 2.95 26.43
CA ILE A 106 18.07 2.37 25.50
C ILE A 106 19.40 2.22 26.24
N GLU A 107 19.79 0.97 26.54
CA GLU A 107 21.09 0.64 27.10
C GLU A 107 22.17 0.81 26.02
N GLU A 108 22.72 2.02 25.87
CA GLU A 108 23.90 2.42 25.05
C GLU A 108 24.01 1.83 23.62
N SER A 109 22.95 1.22 23.12
CA SER A 109 22.95 0.45 21.88
C SER A 109 22.58 1.35 20.71
N ASP A 110 23.47 1.36 19.73
CA ASP A 110 23.30 1.96 18.41
C ASP A 110 22.04 1.47 17.66
N ALA A 111 21.38 0.39 18.12
CA ALA A 111 20.23 -0.24 17.49
C ALA A 111 18.96 -0.23 18.37
N GLY A 112 18.79 0.78 19.25
CA GLY A 112 17.65 0.86 20.18
C GLY A 112 16.29 0.52 19.56
N PHE A 113 15.87 1.20 18.47
CA PHE A 113 14.59 0.89 17.81
C PHE A 113 14.67 -0.32 16.87
N GLY A 114 15.87 -0.64 16.40
CA GLY A 114 16.17 -1.69 15.45
C GLY A 114 17.42 -1.37 14.64
N TRP A 115 17.76 -2.24 13.69
CA TRP A 115 18.98 -2.12 12.90
C TRP A 115 18.79 -1.27 11.66
N VAL A 116 19.79 -0.44 11.38
CA VAL A 116 19.97 0.21 10.07
C VAL A 116 21.16 -0.45 9.38
N LYS A 117 20.96 -0.86 8.12
CA LYS A 117 22.02 -1.39 7.25
C LYS A 117 21.97 -0.69 5.89
N TYR A 118 23.11 -0.57 5.23
CA TYR A 118 23.20 -0.09 3.86
C TYR A 118 23.97 -1.09 3.00
N SER A 119 23.64 -1.16 1.72
CA SER A 119 24.32 -2.06 0.77
C SER A 119 25.36 -1.29 -0.04
N ALA A 120 26.45 -0.88 0.61
CA ALA A 120 27.46 0.04 0.09
C ALA A 120 28.01 -0.30 -1.31
N ALA A 121 28.28 -1.59 -1.56
CA ALA A 121 29.14 -2.01 -2.66
C ALA A 121 28.39 -2.48 -3.92
N LYS A 122 27.06 -2.62 -3.88
CA LYS A 122 26.30 -3.31 -4.95
C LYS A 122 25.37 -2.41 -5.78
N THR A 123 25.32 -1.10 -5.51
CA THR A 123 24.29 -0.19 -6.04
C THR A 123 24.82 1.04 -6.78
N ALA A 124 26.09 1.07 -7.20
CA ALA A 124 26.58 2.13 -8.09
C ALA A 124 25.73 2.24 -9.37
N ASP A 125 25.21 1.09 -9.83
CA ASP A 125 24.19 1.03 -10.88
C ASP A 125 22.79 1.28 -10.31
N LYS A 126 22.23 2.44 -10.67
CA LYS A 126 20.86 2.89 -10.33
C LYS A 126 19.80 1.86 -10.74
N MET A 127 19.97 1.23 -11.90
CA MET A 127 19.02 0.26 -12.45
C MET A 127 19.06 -1.05 -11.70
N LYS A 128 20.26 -1.51 -11.32
CA LYS A 128 20.42 -2.67 -10.45
C LYS A 128 19.77 -2.45 -9.09
N ALA A 129 19.94 -1.26 -8.50
CA ALA A 129 19.32 -0.90 -7.22
C ALA A 129 17.78 -0.87 -7.31
N ALA A 130 17.22 -0.25 -8.35
CA ALA A 130 15.77 -0.22 -8.56
C ALA A 130 15.17 -1.62 -8.78
N LYS A 131 15.81 -2.44 -9.62
CA LYS A 131 15.43 -3.85 -9.82
C LYS A 131 15.49 -4.63 -8.51
N TYR A 132 16.53 -4.39 -7.70
CA TYR A 132 16.72 -5.03 -6.40
C TYR A 132 15.62 -4.67 -5.41
N VAL A 133 15.25 -3.38 -5.31
CA VAL A 133 14.13 -2.95 -4.45
C VAL A 133 12.79 -3.50 -4.95
N CYS A 134 12.55 -3.50 -6.27
CA CYS A 134 11.35 -4.11 -6.84
C CYS A 134 11.27 -5.62 -6.56
N LYS A 135 12.41 -6.32 -6.42
CA LYS A 135 12.43 -7.74 -6.06
C LYS A 135 11.72 -7.98 -4.72
N TYR A 136 11.86 -7.08 -3.73
CA TYR A 136 11.21 -7.25 -2.43
C TYR A 136 9.69 -7.08 -2.45
N LEU A 137 9.15 -6.40 -3.47
CA LEU A 137 7.69 -6.26 -3.63
C LEU A 137 7.04 -7.57 -4.08
N ILE A 138 7.76 -8.33 -4.91
CA ILE A 138 7.31 -9.61 -5.44
C ILE A 138 7.87 -10.80 -4.66
N LYS A 139 8.79 -10.55 -3.73
CA LYS A 139 9.31 -11.60 -2.86
C LYS A 139 8.19 -12.03 -1.92
N HIS A 140 7.83 -13.29 -2.05
CA HIS A 140 6.99 -14.00 -1.10
C HIS A 140 7.92 -14.59 -0.03
N PRO A 141 7.57 -14.54 1.26
CA PRO A 141 8.30 -15.30 2.25
C PRO A 141 8.17 -16.79 1.92
N ASP A 142 9.26 -17.55 2.09
CA ASP A 142 9.32 -18.96 1.67
C ASP A 142 8.29 -19.82 2.42
N GLU A 143 8.00 -19.46 3.67
CA GLU A 143 7.01 -20.11 4.54
C GLU A 143 5.59 -19.50 4.40
N GLY A 144 5.37 -18.62 3.42
CA GLY A 144 4.11 -17.90 3.22
C GLY A 144 4.01 -16.58 3.99
N PHE A 145 2.90 -15.85 3.81
CA PHE A 145 2.67 -14.62 4.56
C PHE A 145 2.35 -14.93 6.02
N PRO A 146 2.83 -14.12 7.00
CA PRO A 146 2.46 -14.28 8.40
C PRO A 146 0.95 -14.25 8.59
N ASP A 147 0.41 -15.06 9.51
CA ASP A 147 -1.05 -15.15 9.72
C ASP A 147 -1.67 -13.80 10.04
N TRP A 148 -1.05 -12.98 10.89
CA TRP A 148 -1.55 -11.64 11.22
C TRP A 148 -1.69 -10.72 9.98
N VAL A 149 -0.92 -10.97 8.91
CA VAL A 149 -1.06 -10.24 7.65
C VAL A 149 -2.33 -10.70 6.93
N LEU A 150 -2.57 -12.01 6.88
CA LEU A 150 -3.74 -12.60 6.24
C LEU A 150 -5.02 -12.28 7.04
N ASP A 151 -4.93 -12.23 8.35
CA ASP A 151 -6.07 -11.99 9.24
C ASP A 151 -6.39 -10.49 9.38
N SER A 152 -5.61 -9.61 8.76
CA SER A 152 -5.89 -8.18 8.76
C SER A 152 -7.14 -7.85 7.93
N GLU A 153 -8.09 -7.15 8.55
CA GLU A 153 -9.24 -6.55 7.87
C GLU A 153 -8.83 -5.41 6.91
N ASN A 154 -7.69 -4.78 7.19
CA ASN A 154 -7.18 -3.67 6.41
C ASN A 154 -6.22 -4.16 5.31
N ASN A 155 -6.17 -3.42 4.20
CA ASN A 155 -5.16 -3.66 3.19
C ASN A 155 -3.77 -3.36 3.73
N ILE A 156 -2.87 -4.34 3.65
CA ILE A 156 -1.47 -4.14 4.00
C ILE A 156 -0.72 -3.62 2.79
N VAL A 157 -0.49 -2.30 2.79
CA VAL A 157 0.30 -1.63 1.78
C VAL A 157 1.72 -2.21 1.78
N ARG A 158 2.18 -2.71 0.64
CA ARG A 158 3.51 -3.34 0.47
C ARG A 158 4.64 -2.38 0.12
N TYR A 159 4.33 -1.11 -0.12
CA TYR A 159 5.33 -0.08 -0.37
C TYR A 159 4.87 1.31 0.02
N TYR A 160 5.82 2.17 0.38
CA TYR A 160 5.62 3.60 0.58
C TYR A 160 6.38 4.39 -0.48
N LYS A 161 5.95 5.64 -0.69
CA LYS A 161 6.62 6.58 -1.60
C LYS A 161 6.49 8.00 -1.07
N SER A 162 7.40 8.87 -1.48
CA SER A 162 7.20 10.32 -1.36
C SER A 162 6.03 10.79 -2.22
N HIS A 163 5.37 11.88 -1.80
CA HIS A 163 4.48 12.65 -2.68
C HIS A 163 5.25 13.15 -3.91
N GLY A 164 4.63 13.06 -5.08
CA GLY A 164 5.23 13.45 -6.35
C GLY A 164 6.32 12.51 -6.89
N LEU A 165 6.54 11.33 -6.29
CA LEU A 165 7.50 10.35 -6.84
C LEU A 165 7.18 10.05 -8.31
N TRP A 166 5.90 9.86 -8.63
CA TRP A 166 5.43 9.44 -9.95
C TRP A 166 5.30 10.58 -10.98
N GLY A 167 5.81 11.78 -10.70
CA GLY A 167 5.57 12.93 -11.59
C GLY A 167 4.10 13.35 -11.64
N GLU A 168 3.28 12.85 -10.72
CA GLU A 168 2.05 13.49 -10.28
C GLU A 168 2.48 14.87 -9.78
N THR A 169 2.59 15.86 -10.69
CA THR A 169 2.50 17.27 -10.33
C THR A 169 1.34 17.29 -9.37
N ALA A 170 1.57 17.74 -8.14
CA ALA A 170 0.44 18.13 -7.33
C ALA A 170 -0.35 19.03 -8.27
N GLY A 171 -1.52 18.56 -8.76
CA GLY A 171 -2.47 19.45 -9.42
C GLY A 171 -2.54 20.66 -8.50
N PRO A 172 -2.53 21.89 -9.07
CA PRO A 172 -2.25 23.12 -8.33
C PRO A 172 -2.77 22.92 -6.94
N GLN A 173 -1.85 22.89 -5.95
CA GLN A 173 -2.26 22.91 -4.57
C GLN A 173 -3.06 24.20 -4.52
N LEU A 174 -4.38 24.09 -4.69
CA LEU A 174 -5.34 25.11 -4.38
C LEU A 174 -5.01 25.29 -2.91
N GLY A 175 -4.17 26.28 -2.65
CA GLY A 175 -3.79 26.75 -1.33
C GLY A 175 -4.98 27.39 -0.65
N GLN A 176 -6.15 26.78 -0.79
CA GLN A 176 -7.01 26.56 0.33
C GLN A 176 -6.35 25.40 1.08
N GLU A 177 -5.38 25.74 1.94
CA GLU A 177 -5.54 25.26 3.31
C GLU A 177 -7.00 25.57 3.61
N ALA A 178 -7.89 24.57 3.45
CA ALA A 178 -9.19 24.67 4.04
C ALA A 178 -8.83 24.95 5.48
N GLU A 179 -9.08 26.19 5.94
CA GLU A 179 -9.07 26.49 7.36
C GLU A 179 -9.87 25.34 7.94
N GLU A 180 -9.19 24.41 8.64
CA GLU A 180 -9.90 23.36 9.31
C GLU A 180 -10.90 24.14 10.17
N PRO A 181 -12.21 23.97 9.91
CA PRO A 181 -13.19 24.80 10.57
C PRO A 181 -12.87 24.69 12.06
N GLY A 182 -12.60 25.85 12.67
CA GLY A 182 -12.17 25.91 14.06
C GLY A 182 -13.11 25.06 14.90
N PRO A 183 -12.63 24.45 15.99
CA PRO A 183 -13.40 23.48 16.77
C PRO A 183 -14.82 24.01 17.02
N HIS A 184 -15.81 23.35 16.42
CA HIS A 184 -17.21 23.72 16.58
C HIS A 184 -17.62 23.45 18.03
N ASP A 185 -18.39 24.37 18.62
CA ASP A 185 -19.06 24.16 19.90
C ASP A 185 -19.91 22.87 19.80
N PRO A 186 -19.91 21.97 20.81
CA PRO A 186 -20.82 20.83 20.87
C PRO A 186 -22.31 21.18 20.66
N ALA A 187 -22.71 22.42 20.93
CA ALA A 187 -24.05 22.96 20.68
C ALA A 187 -24.20 23.64 19.31
N CYS A 188 -23.24 23.50 18.39
CA CYS A 188 -23.29 24.15 17.09
C CYS A 188 -24.35 23.51 16.17
N GLU A 189 -25.38 24.28 15.82
CA GLU A 189 -26.49 23.84 14.96
C GLU A 189 -26.30 24.19 13.47
N CYS A 190 -25.08 24.53 13.03
CA CYS A 190 -24.87 24.88 11.63
C CYS A 190 -25.13 23.70 10.68
N GLU A 191 -25.46 23.99 9.41
CA GLU A 191 -25.80 22.95 8.43
C GLU A 191 -24.73 21.86 8.26
N SER A 192 -23.44 22.19 8.43
CA SER A 192 -22.36 21.19 8.39
C SER A 192 -22.42 20.23 9.58
N CYS A 193 -22.65 20.72 10.80
CA CYS A 193 -22.82 19.88 11.99
C CYS A 193 -24.11 19.04 11.93
N GLN A 194 -25.21 19.58 11.38
CA GLN A 194 -26.45 18.84 11.18
C GLN A 194 -26.34 17.75 10.11
N LYS A 195 -25.55 17.97 9.06
CA LYS A 195 -25.23 16.94 8.05
C LYS A 195 -24.35 15.82 8.62
N GLU A 196 -23.43 16.14 9.54
CA GLU A 196 -22.61 15.12 10.22
C GLU A 196 -23.41 14.27 11.22
N SER A 197 -24.39 14.84 11.92
CA SER A 197 -25.23 14.10 12.86
C SER A 197 -26.27 13.22 12.17
N SER A 198 -26.86 13.68 11.06
CA SER A 198 -27.83 12.91 10.26
C SER A 198 -27.18 11.82 9.37
N SER A 199 -25.94 12.01 8.91
CA SER A 199 -25.23 10.99 8.12
C SER A 199 -24.61 9.85 8.94
N LYS A 200 -24.60 9.99 10.28
CA LYS A 200 -24.18 8.94 11.23
C LYS A 200 -25.33 8.02 11.66
N GLU A 201 -26.51 8.10 11.04
CA GLU A 201 -27.53 7.07 11.21
C GLU A 201 -26.91 5.71 10.84
N ASN A 202 -26.91 4.81 11.85
CA ASN A 202 -26.24 3.52 11.93
C ASN A 202 -26.46 2.64 10.69
N LYS A 203 -25.77 2.91 9.57
CA LYS A 203 -25.56 1.87 8.57
C LYS A 203 -24.82 0.75 9.29
N PRO A 204 -25.37 -0.48 9.34
CA PRO A 204 -24.70 -1.58 10.01
C PRO A 204 -23.30 -1.64 9.44
N GLN A 205 -22.29 -1.45 10.31
CA GLN A 205 -20.90 -1.42 9.91
C GLN A 205 -20.59 -2.79 9.32
N GLN A 206 -20.61 -2.87 8.00
CA GLN A 206 -20.40 -4.13 7.31
C GLN A 206 -19.05 -4.66 7.76
N GLN A 207 -19.06 -5.80 8.45
CA GLN A 207 -17.84 -6.41 8.97
C GLN A 207 -16.84 -6.52 7.83
N ARG A 208 -15.67 -5.91 8.01
CA ARG A 208 -14.65 -5.91 6.98
C ARG A 208 -14.08 -7.32 6.90
N ARG A 209 -14.10 -7.89 5.70
CA ARG A 209 -13.51 -9.21 5.44
C ARG A 209 -11.99 -9.12 5.57
N THR A 210 -11.38 -10.13 6.19
CA THR A 210 -9.92 -10.23 6.30
C THR A 210 -9.27 -10.40 4.92
N ILE A 211 -7.94 -10.24 4.83
CA ILE A 211 -7.20 -10.60 3.61
C ILE A 211 -7.41 -12.09 3.28
N ARG A 212 -7.40 -12.96 4.29
CA ARG A 212 -7.63 -14.41 4.16
C ARG A 212 -8.99 -14.71 3.56
N ASP A 213 -10.06 -14.08 4.07
CA ASP A 213 -11.41 -14.26 3.53
C ASP A 213 -11.51 -13.79 2.08
N ARG A 214 -10.86 -12.68 1.76
CA ARG A 214 -10.85 -12.15 0.40
C ARG A 214 -10.11 -13.10 -0.54
N LEU A 215 -8.98 -13.64 -0.12
CA LEU A 215 -8.20 -14.63 -0.86
C LEU A 215 -8.95 -15.94 -1.03
N SER A 216 -9.66 -16.43 -0.01
CA SER A 216 -10.45 -17.68 -0.10
C SER A 216 -11.59 -17.57 -1.12
N SER A 217 -12.17 -16.38 -1.28
CA SER A 217 -13.15 -16.10 -2.34
C SER A 217 -12.54 -15.64 -3.68
N CYS A 218 -11.21 -15.49 -3.75
CA CYS A 218 -10.57 -15.00 -4.97
C CYS A 218 -10.78 -16.01 -6.11
N GLY A 219 -11.21 -15.52 -7.27
CA GLY A 219 -11.51 -16.37 -8.42
C GLY A 219 -12.81 -17.17 -8.31
N GLN A 220 -13.54 -17.11 -7.19
CA GLN A 220 -14.83 -17.79 -7.01
C GLN A 220 -15.99 -17.05 -7.69
N GLY A 221 -15.77 -15.83 -8.15
CA GLY A 221 -16.76 -15.01 -8.84
C GLY A 221 -16.16 -14.17 -9.96
N SER A 222 -17.04 -13.46 -10.65
CA SER A 222 -16.71 -12.53 -11.73
C SER A 222 -17.40 -11.20 -11.48
N VAL A 223 -16.79 -10.10 -11.94
CA VAL A 223 -17.36 -8.76 -11.80
C VAL A 223 -17.86 -8.28 -13.16
N ILE A 224 -19.08 -7.74 -13.19
CA ILE A 224 -19.66 -7.17 -14.40
C ILE A 224 -19.63 -5.66 -14.30
N PHE A 225 -19.11 -5.06 -15.36
CA PHE A 225 -19.12 -3.62 -15.57
C PHE A 225 -19.93 -3.31 -16.84
N GLU A 226 -20.75 -2.28 -16.78
CA GLU A 226 -21.28 -1.61 -17.96
C GLU A 226 -20.22 -0.64 -18.46
N VAL A 227 -20.00 -0.64 -19.77
CA VAL A 227 -19.06 0.26 -20.43
C VAL A 227 -19.86 1.11 -21.40
N THR A 228 -19.99 2.39 -21.12
CA THR A 228 -20.62 3.36 -22.02
C THR A 228 -19.51 4.04 -22.82
N PRO A 229 -19.42 3.78 -24.14
CA PRO A 229 -18.38 4.40 -24.95
C PRO A 229 -18.63 5.90 -25.05
N HIS A 230 -17.57 6.69 -24.93
CA HIS A 230 -17.61 8.12 -25.23
C HIS A 230 -16.96 8.37 -26.59
N PHE A 231 -17.56 9.28 -27.36
CA PHE A 231 -17.03 9.67 -28.67
C PHE A 231 -15.68 10.37 -28.57
N ILE A 232 -15.47 11.11 -27.48
CA ILE A 232 -14.22 11.82 -27.16
C ILE A 232 -13.94 11.58 -25.68
N GLY A 233 -12.79 10.97 -25.37
CA GLY A 233 -12.37 10.66 -24.00
C GLY A 233 -12.34 9.16 -23.70
N ASP A 234 -12.12 8.84 -22.42
CA ASP A 234 -12.13 7.46 -21.93
C ASP A 234 -13.56 6.92 -21.80
N ASP A 235 -13.74 5.61 -22.02
CA ASP A 235 -15.02 4.93 -21.78
C ASP A 235 -15.48 5.11 -20.32
N GLU A 236 -16.76 5.43 -20.11
CA GLU A 236 -17.35 5.42 -18.77
C GLU A 236 -17.58 3.96 -18.33
N VAL A 237 -17.08 3.60 -17.14
CA VAL A 237 -17.19 2.25 -16.61
C VAL A 237 -17.99 2.27 -15.31
N ARG A 238 -19.17 1.63 -15.32
CA ARG A 238 -20.07 1.52 -14.17
C ARG A 238 -20.11 0.09 -13.66
N PHE A 239 -19.85 -0.13 -12.38
CA PHE A 239 -20.07 -1.45 -11.76
C PHE A 239 -21.56 -1.79 -11.81
N LEU A 240 -21.88 -3.00 -12.26
CA LEU A 240 -23.26 -3.51 -12.24
C LEU A 240 -23.46 -4.48 -11.08
N GLU A 241 -22.71 -5.58 -11.06
CA GLU A 241 -22.88 -6.64 -10.07
C GLU A 241 -21.67 -7.57 -9.97
N ASN A 242 -21.69 -8.44 -8.95
CA ASN A 242 -20.83 -9.61 -8.85
C ASN A 242 -21.63 -10.87 -9.25
N LEU A 243 -21.09 -11.68 -10.14
CA LEU A 243 -21.59 -13.03 -10.43
C LEU A 243 -20.85 -14.03 -9.55
N SER A 244 -21.58 -14.94 -8.90
CA SER A 244 -21.02 -16.11 -8.18
C SER A 244 -20.60 -17.22 -9.15
N ILE A 245 -19.99 -16.83 -10.27
CA ILE A 245 -19.48 -17.72 -11.32
C ILE A 245 -18.00 -17.36 -11.52
N PRO A 246 -17.06 -18.31 -11.31
CA PRO A 246 -15.65 -18.11 -11.60
C PRO A 246 -15.41 -17.63 -13.03
N PHE A 247 -14.41 -16.77 -13.24
CA PHE A 247 -14.18 -16.21 -14.59
C PHE A 247 -13.80 -17.26 -15.63
N HIS A 248 -13.04 -18.30 -15.26
CA HIS A 248 -12.73 -19.42 -16.18
C HIS A 248 -14.00 -20.16 -16.64
N GLU A 249 -15.03 -20.21 -15.81
CA GLU A 249 -16.32 -20.80 -16.15
C GLU A 249 -17.11 -19.91 -17.11
N VAL A 250 -17.06 -18.59 -16.90
CA VAL A 250 -17.57 -17.61 -17.88
C VAL A 250 -16.85 -17.79 -19.22
N GLN A 251 -15.53 -17.98 -19.22
CA GLN A 251 -14.76 -18.22 -20.44
C GLN A 251 -15.23 -19.47 -21.17
N ARG A 252 -15.34 -20.59 -20.45
CA ARG A 252 -15.80 -21.87 -20.99
C ARG A 252 -17.20 -21.75 -21.62
N ARG A 253 -18.15 -21.13 -20.91
CA ARG A 253 -19.54 -21.00 -21.37
C ARG A 253 -19.69 -20.13 -22.61
N LEU A 254 -18.86 -19.09 -22.73
CA LEU A 254 -18.94 -18.13 -23.82
C LEU A 254 -17.97 -18.43 -24.98
N GLY A 255 -17.23 -19.54 -24.92
CA GLY A 255 -16.23 -19.90 -25.93
C GLY A 255 -15.06 -18.91 -26.00
N ILE A 256 -14.68 -18.30 -24.87
CA ILE A 256 -13.60 -17.32 -24.81
C ILE A 256 -12.27 -18.05 -24.62
N PRO A 257 -11.22 -17.71 -25.39
CA PRO A 257 -9.90 -18.32 -25.23
C PRO A 257 -9.33 -18.16 -23.82
N GLU A 258 -8.59 -19.18 -23.37
CA GLU A 258 -7.88 -19.16 -22.10
C GLU A 258 -6.84 -18.03 -22.05
N GLY A 259 -6.62 -17.45 -20.86
CA GLY A 259 -5.66 -16.36 -20.66
C GLY A 259 -6.20 -14.94 -20.93
N GLN A 260 -7.37 -14.79 -21.56
CA GLN A 260 -8.08 -13.52 -21.52
C GLN A 260 -8.47 -13.19 -20.07
N ARG A 261 -8.38 -11.92 -19.68
CA ARG A 261 -8.71 -11.46 -18.30
C ARG A 261 -9.97 -10.62 -18.23
N ARG A 262 -10.49 -10.24 -19.40
CA ARG A 262 -11.67 -9.38 -19.58
C ARG A 262 -12.32 -9.76 -20.90
N VAL A 263 -13.64 -9.71 -20.93
CA VAL A 263 -14.43 -9.94 -22.15
C VAL A 263 -15.56 -8.91 -22.20
N ARG A 264 -15.87 -8.39 -23.39
CA ARG A 264 -17.10 -7.62 -23.64
C ARG A 264 -18.17 -8.59 -24.09
N ILE A 265 -19.33 -8.56 -23.44
CA ILE A 265 -20.46 -9.43 -23.74
C ILE A 265 -21.72 -8.59 -23.96
N SER A 266 -22.65 -9.09 -24.77
CA SER A 266 -23.96 -8.47 -24.93
C SER A 266 -24.81 -8.66 -23.66
N ARG A 267 -25.86 -7.84 -23.52
CA ARG A 267 -26.87 -8.02 -22.46
C ARG A 267 -27.56 -9.38 -22.53
N SER A 268 -27.77 -9.94 -23.73
CA SER A 268 -28.33 -11.28 -23.91
C SER A 268 -27.44 -12.38 -23.32
N LYS A 269 -26.13 -12.36 -23.63
CA LYS A 269 -25.17 -13.31 -23.05
C LYS A 269 -25.04 -13.17 -21.53
N LEU A 270 -25.14 -11.95 -21.01
CA LEU A 270 -25.20 -11.73 -19.57
C LEU A 270 -26.45 -12.38 -18.93
N ALA A 271 -27.61 -12.26 -19.59
CA ALA A 271 -28.84 -12.92 -19.13
C ALA A 271 -28.71 -14.46 -19.11
N GLU A 272 -28.09 -15.05 -20.15
CA GLU A 272 -27.79 -16.49 -20.19
C GLU A 272 -26.93 -16.94 -19.00
N LEU A 273 -25.88 -16.16 -18.65
CA LEU A 273 -25.03 -16.46 -17.49
C LEU A 273 -25.81 -16.42 -16.17
N ARG A 274 -26.79 -15.51 -16.04
CA ARG A 274 -27.64 -15.40 -14.85
C ARG A 274 -28.59 -16.60 -14.73
N CYS A 275 -29.24 -17.02 -15.81
CA CYS A 275 -30.23 -18.12 -15.78
C CYS A 275 -29.64 -19.44 -15.27
N VAL A 276 -28.42 -19.78 -15.67
CA VAL A 276 -27.76 -21.04 -15.26
C VAL A 276 -27.41 -21.05 -13.77
N HIS A 277 -27.30 -19.89 -13.12
CA HIS A 277 -27.01 -19.83 -11.70
C HIS A 277 -28.20 -20.24 -10.82
N PHE A 278 -29.43 -20.07 -11.30
CA PHE A 278 -30.65 -20.38 -10.54
C PHE A 278 -31.13 -21.84 -10.70
N GLY A 279 -30.53 -22.62 -11.60
CA GLY A 279 -30.94 -24.00 -11.90
C GLY A 279 -30.27 -25.08 -11.04
N LYS A 280 -29.47 -24.72 -10.02
CA LYS A 280 -28.99 -25.69 -9.03
C LYS A 280 -29.95 -25.67 -7.84
N GLU A 281 -30.84 -26.66 -7.83
CA GLU A 281 -31.74 -26.97 -6.72
C GLU A 281 -30.93 -27.11 -5.42
N SER A 282 -31.39 -26.40 -4.38
CA SER A 282 -30.96 -26.67 -3.00
C SER A 282 -31.38 -28.09 -2.63
N PRO A 283 -30.50 -28.91 -2.03
CA PRO A 283 -30.89 -30.18 -1.42
C PRO A 283 -31.85 -29.96 -0.25
#